data_AF-A0A509ED93-F1
#
_entry.id   AF-A0A509ED93-F1
#
_cell.length_a   1.000
_cell.length_b   1.000
_cell.length_c   1.000
_cell.angle_alpha   90.00
_cell.angle_beta   90.00
_cell.angle_gamma   90.00
#
_symmetry.space_group_name_H-M   'P 1'
#
loop_
_entity.id
_entity.type
_entity.pdbx_description
1 polymer ?
#
loop_
_entity_poly.entity_id
_entity_poly.type
_entity_poly.pdbx_seq_one_letter_code
_entity_poly.pdbx_strand_id
1 'polypeptide(L)'
;MSDTPPDRLAANPNSPYYDEQLLERGVGVRFKGVEKTNVEEYCVSEGWVRLSAGKTLDRAGNPMTVKLKGPVEPYFRDAEPGSEA
;
A
#
# COMPACT_ATOMS: atom_id res chain seq x y z
N MET A 1 1.19 -14.84 14.45
CA MET A 1 0.64 -14.17 13.26
C MET A 1 0.44 -12.73 13.66
N SER A 2 1.22 -11.81 13.09
CA SER A 2 1.04 -10.40 13.40
C SER A 2 -0.11 -9.89 12.53
N ASP A 3 -1.17 -9.39 13.15
CA ASP A 3 -2.31 -8.78 12.45
C ASP A 3 -2.03 -7.35 12.01
N THR A 4 -0.76 -6.94 12.05
CA THR A 4 -0.29 -5.64 11.61
C THR A 4 0.59 -5.78 10.36
N PRO A 5 0.32 -5.02 9.29
CA PRO A 5 1.20 -4.96 8.13
C PRO A 5 2.62 -4.50 8.50
N PRO A 6 3.64 -4.82 7.69
CA PRO A 6 5.00 -4.37 7.93
C PRO A 6 5.12 -2.84 7.80
N ASP A 7 6.19 -2.28 8.35
CA ASP A 7 6.49 -0.84 8.28
C ASP A 7 6.60 -0.32 6.84
N ARG A 8 7.13 -1.14 5.94
CA ARG A 8 7.31 -0.84 4.53
C ARG A 8 6.89 -2.02 3.67
N LEU A 9 6.07 -1.75 2.66
CA LEU A 9 5.61 -2.73 1.68
C LEU A 9 5.50 -2.06 0.32
N ALA A 10 5.88 -2.79 -0.73
CA ALA A 10 5.76 -2.37 -2.12
C ALA A 10 4.95 -3.40 -2.91
N ALA A 11 4.08 -2.92 -3.79
CA ALA A 11 3.33 -3.74 -4.75
C ALA A 11 4.15 -4.12 -5.99
N ASN A 12 5.29 -3.45 -6.23
CA ASN A 12 6.16 -3.73 -7.37
C ASN A 12 7.11 -4.92 -7.07
N PRO A 13 7.06 -6.01 -7.83
CA PRO A 13 7.92 -7.20 -7.65
C PRO A 13 9.43 -6.91 -7.73
N ASN A 14 9.83 -5.82 -8.37
CA ASN A 14 11.23 -5.43 -8.49
C ASN A 14 11.76 -4.67 -7.25
N SER A 15 10.91 -4.36 -6.29
CA SER A 15 11.30 -3.69 -5.05
C SER A 15 11.80 -4.70 -4.02
N PRO A 16 12.84 -4.39 -3.22
CA PRO A 16 13.28 -5.24 -2.12
C PRO A 16 12.25 -5.37 -0.98
N TYR A 17 11.18 -4.57 -1.02
CA TYR A 17 10.07 -4.59 -0.05
C TYR A 17 8.80 -5.21 -0.63
N TYR A 18 8.93 -5.98 -1.71
CA TYR A 18 7.82 -6.75 -2.26
C TYR A 18 7.57 -8.01 -1.44
N ASP A 19 6.31 -8.26 -1.09
CA ASP A 19 5.88 -9.48 -0.42
C ASP A 19 4.52 -9.91 -0.97
N GLU A 20 4.55 -10.97 -1.78
CA GLU A 20 3.35 -11.52 -2.43
C GLU A 20 2.31 -11.99 -1.43
N GLN A 21 2.70 -12.63 -0.33
CA GLN A 21 1.76 -13.19 0.65
C GLN A 21 0.99 -12.08 1.37
N LEU A 22 1.66 -10.99 1.67
CA LEU A 22 1.01 -9.82 2.27
C LEU A 22 0.09 -9.11 1.30
N LEU A 23 0.48 -9.00 0.03
CA LEU A 23 -0.35 -8.41 -1.01
C LEU A 23 -1.58 -9.26 -1.31
N GLU A 24 -1.45 -10.59 -1.30
CA GLU A 24 -2.54 -11.56 -1.48
C GLU A 24 -3.55 -11.49 -0.33
N ARG A 25 -3.07 -11.35 0.92
CA ARG A 25 -3.91 -11.07 2.11
C ARG A 25 -4.68 -9.74 2.01
N GLY A 26 -4.30 -8.87 1.09
CA GLY A 26 -4.93 -7.57 0.88
C GLY A 26 -4.54 -6.55 1.96
N VAL A 27 -3.74 -5.56 1.55
CA VAL A 27 -3.36 -4.43 2.40
C VAL A 27 -4.12 -3.17 2.00
N GLY A 28 -4.77 -2.53 2.98
CA GLY A 28 -5.32 -1.19 2.87
C GLY A 28 -4.38 -0.17 3.51
N VAL A 29 -4.38 1.07 3.01
CA VAL A 29 -3.59 2.16 3.60
C VAL A 29 -4.46 3.39 3.76
N ARG A 30 -4.52 3.91 4.98
CA ARG A 30 -5.13 5.22 5.27
C ARG A 30 -4.02 6.26 5.36
N PHE A 31 -4.07 7.24 4.47
CA PHE A 31 -3.10 8.33 4.40
C PHE A 31 -3.76 9.66 4.73
N LYS A 32 -3.26 10.36 5.76
CA LYS A 32 -3.88 11.60 6.28
C LYS A 32 -5.38 11.45 6.60
N GLY A 33 -5.77 10.32 7.18
CA GLY A 33 -7.18 10.01 7.48
C GLY A 33 -8.03 9.60 6.29
N VAL A 34 -7.48 9.57 5.06
CA VAL A 34 -8.20 9.19 3.85
C VAL A 34 -7.73 7.83 3.38
N GLU A 35 -8.67 6.92 3.13
CA GLU A 35 -8.36 5.61 2.54
C GLU A 35 -7.81 5.76 1.12
N LYS A 36 -6.70 5.07 0.84
CA LYS A 36 -6.05 5.03 -0.46
C LYS A 36 -5.97 3.59 -0.94
N THR A 37 -6.53 3.35 -2.12
CA THR A 37 -6.58 2.03 -2.75
C THR A 37 -5.57 1.87 -3.87
N ASN A 38 -4.95 2.97 -4.31
CA ASN A 38 -3.95 3.05 -5.36
C ASN A 38 -2.53 3.27 -4.80
N VAL A 39 -2.21 2.65 -3.66
CA VAL A 39 -0.87 2.72 -3.06
C VAL A 39 0.02 1.67 -3.70
N GLU A 40 1.10 2.12 -4.33
CA GLU A 40 2.13 1.25 -4.90
C GLU A 40 3.19 0.90 -3.85
N GLU A 41 3.47 1.80 -2.92
CA GLU A 41 4.43 1.58 -1.84
C GLU A 41 4.15 2.52 -0.67
N TYR A 42 4.42 2.08 0.55
CA TYR A 42 4.38 2.95 1.72
C TYR A 42 5.57 2.69 2.64
N CYS A 43 5.91 3.68 3.47
CA CYS A 43 6.82 3.53 4.59
C CYS A 43 6.28 4.32 5.79
N VAL A 44 5.98 3.62 6.88
CA VAL A 44 5.40 4.20 8.10
C VAL A 44 6.47 4.96 8.88
N SER A 45 7.65 4.37 9.07
CA SER A 45 8.78 4.99 9.79
C SER A 45 9.22 6.31 9.17
N GLU A 46 9.27 6.40 7.83
CA GLU A 46 9.60 7.65 7.13
C GLU A 46 8.37 8.52 6.83
N GLY A 47 7.15 8.04 7.09
CA GLY A 47 5.90 8.77 6.93
C GLY A 47 5.58 9.18 5.50
N TRP A 48 5.59 8.25 4.55
CA TRP A 48 5.22 8.54 3.16
C TRP A 48 4.52 7.38 2.44
N VAL A 49 3.78 7.73 1.38
CA VAL A 49 3.17 6.80 0.42
C VAL A 49 3.56 7.18 -1.01
N ARG A 50 3.73 6.18 -1.88
CA ARG A 50 3.74 6.33 -3.34
C ARG A 50 2.39 5.87 -3.85
N LEU A 51 1.70 6.77 -4.53
CA LEU A 51 0.39 6.53 -5.12
C LEU A 51 0.52 6.50 -6.64
N SER A 52 -0.16 5.58 -7.30
CA SER A 52 -0.28 5.59 -8.77
C SER A 52 -1.20 6.75 -9.20
N ALA A 53 -0.68 7.65 -10.01
CA ALA A 53 -1.34 8.86 -10.49
C ALA A 53 -2.12 8.57 -11.78
N GLY A 54 -3.35 8.11 -11.62
CA GLY A 54 -4.24 7.78 -12.73
C GLY A 54 -3.83 6.50 -13.45
N LYS A 55 -4.19 6.39 -14.74
CA LYS A 55 -3.94 5.20 -15.57
C LYS A 55 -2.68 5.31 -16.44
N THR A 56 -1.88 6.36 -16.23
CA THR A 56 -0.72 6.64 -17.08
C THR A 56 0.45 5.76 -16.67
N LEU A 57 1.11 5.18 -17.67
CA LEU A 57 2.32 4.37 -17.49
C LEU A 57 3.55 5.16 -17.94
N ASP A 58 4.70 4.85 -17.35
CA ASP A 58 6.00 5.33 -17.80
C ASP A 58 6.46 4.58 -19.07
N ARG A 59 7.63 4.97 -19.61
CA ARG A 59 8.23 4.32 -20.80
C ARG A 59 8.58 2.84 -20.62
N ALA A 60 8.65 2.36 -19.38
CA ALA A 60 8.93 0.98 -19.02
C ALA A 60 7.64 0.20 -18.67
N GLY A 61 6.46 0.81 -18.81
CA GLY A 61 5.17 0.20 -18.52
C GLY A 61 4.79 0.22 -17.04
N ASN A 62 5.54 0.90 -16.17
CA ASN A 62 5.20 1.01 -14.75
C ASN A 62 4.18 2.14 -14.54
N PRO A 63 3.28 2.03 -13.55
CA PRO A 63 2.42 3.14 -13.17
C PRO A 63 3.22 4.40 -12.85
N MET A 64 2.80 5.53 -13.39
CA MET A 64 3.31 6.83 -12.96
C MET A 64 2.93 7.03 -11.49
N THR A 65 3.92 7.25 -10.62
CA THR A 65 3.67 7.41 -9.18
C THR A 65 4.00 8.79 -8.65
N VAL A 66 3.30 9.20 -7.60
CA VAL A 66 3.56 10.42 -6.85
C VAL A 66 3.82 10.06 -5.39
N LYS A 67 4.94 10.54 -4.86
CA LYS A 67 5.30 10.37 -3.46
C LYS A 67 4.67 11.50 -2.63
N LEU A 68 3.83 11.15 -1.67
CA LEU A 68 3.24 12.07 -0.71
C LEU A 68 3.77 11.78 0.71
N LYS A 69 4.09 12.83 1.46
CA LYS A 69 4.53 12.74 2.86
C LYS A 69 3.38 13.06 3.83
N GLY A 70 3.28 12.31 4.93
CA GLY A 70 2.27 12.46 5.96
C GLY A 70 2.02 11.18 6.76
N PRO A 71 1.08 11.20 7.72
CA PRO A 71 0.69 10.03 8.50
C PRO A 71 0.21 8.88 7.60
N VAL A 72 0.79 7.69 7.82
CA VAL A 72 0.51 6.45 7.09
C VAL A 72 0.02 5.41 8.08
N GLU A 73 -1.17 4.87 7.85
CA GLU A 73 -1.80 3.86 8.69
C GLU A 73 -2.16 2.65 7.80
N PRO A 74 -1.28 1.64 7.68
CA PRO A 74 -1.58 0.41 6.97
C PRO A 74 -2.41 -0.54 7.83
N TYR A 75 -3.32 -1.28 7.21
CA TYR A 75 -4.15 -2.32 7.84
C TYR A 75 -4.39 -3.47 6.88
N PHE A 76 -4.65 -4.69 7.39
CA PHE A 76 -5.09 -5.79 6.54
C PHE A 76 -6.59 -5.70 6.30
N ARG A 77 -7.02 -5.98 5.07
CA ARG A 77 -8.45 -5.98 4.71
C ARG A 77 -9.17 -7.22 5.24
N ASP A 78 -8.46 -8.34 5.40
CA ASP A 78 -8.99 -9.55 6.03
C ASP A 78 -9.28 -9.39 7.53
N ALA A 79 -8.82 -8.31 8.15
CA ALA A 79 -9.17 -7.98 9.53
C ALA A 79 -10.55 -7.30 9.60
N GLU A 80 -11.59 -7.95 9.06
CA GLU A 80 -12.98 -7.61 9.37
C GLU A 80 -13.63 -8.72 10.22
N PRO A 81 -14.17 -8.37 11.41
CA PRO A 81 -15.19 -9.17 12.09
C PRO A 81 -16.59 -8.87 11.51
N GLY A 82 -16.82 -9.03 10.21
CA GLY A 82 -18.06 -8.49 9.61
C GLY A 82 -18.49 -8.87 8.20
N SER A 83 -18.07 -10.02 7.64
CA SER A 83 -18.69 -10.53 6.41
C SER A 83 -19.70 -11.65 6.73
N GLU A 84 -20.91 -11.26 7.10
CA GLU A 84 -22.12 -12.10 7.04
C GLU A 84 -23.22 -11.29 6.34
N ALA A 85 -23.55 -11.67 5.11
CA ALA A 85 -24.80 -11.34 4.41
C ALA A 85 -25.00 -12.29 3.22
#